data_AF-A0A534UHV6-F1
#
_entry.id   AF-A0A534UHV6-F1
#
_cell.length_a   1.000
_cell.length_b   1.000
_cell.length_c   1.000
_cell.angle_alpha   90.00
_cell.angle_beta   90.00
_cell.angle_gamma   90.00
#
_symmetry.space_group_name_H-M   'P 1'
#
loop_
_entity.id
_entity.type
_entity.pdbx_description
1 polymer ?
#
loop_
_entity_poly.entity_id
_entity_poly.type
_entity_poly.pdbx_seq_one_letter_code
_entity_poly.pdbx_strand_id
1 'polypeptide(L)'
;MSLAPPSLALTFSSSCDRFEIDGNTFGPADGTLDFVDEFDSGMLAPNWTVLLGSAQETGSDVIVHSPGVDVQLGPTLLEISTIENAVHGIEKGAGNFTMTSYWSSALPGTGDELFMQLYSTSPIIEAAGLTVSNTSSQGATPGNSSLGGYSVGQSVTHGIGTGFTTVQSNSAPITPASLTGRLVLRLSFDDATAMLTCSVSLDGGVTFQNPFQPMQIFNSGVTDYDILLGAAGVTPPPPPPTQTIPLRLLLVRNSSDPASRRVVYKANSPRDNLKFFAGPTVGGATLKVKLDTVTQCFAMPASGWSRFGRTYTYADPGGSHGPVKAAQFKQTRTGGIQNRALIIGANGPVGIVPPNPGVEGDTNFHIGDSAEYCASTAGGTIGQNNARTFKAWNAPAPAGCNVTACSPSGAFLDALDGLF
;
A
#
# COMPACT_ATOMS: atom_id res chain seq x y z
N MET A 1 -32.63 -9.38 -8.24
CA MET A 1 -31.48 -8.86 -9.02
C MET A 1 -30.29 -8.91 -8.10
N SER A 2 -29.36 -9.83 -8.35
CA SER A 2 -28.09 -9.89 -7.60
C SER A 2 -27.20 -8.80 -8.15
N LEU A 3 -26.85 -7.82 -7.32
CA LEU A 3 -25.76 -6.90 -7.65
C LEU A 3 -24.51 -7.74 -7.91
N ALA A 4 -23.83 -7.47 -9.02
CA ALA A 4 -22.51 -8.02 -9.27
C ALA A 4 -21.61 -7.66 -8.07
N PRO A 5 -20.77 -8.60 -7.59
CA PRO A 5 -19.78 -8.25 -6.59
C PRO A 5 -18.95 -7.07 -7.10
N PRO A 6 -18.58 -6.11 -6.23
CA PRO A 6 -17.70 -5.03 -6.63
C PRO A 6 -16.43 -5.65 -7.23
N SER A 7 -16.05 -5.20 -8.42
CA SER A 7 -14.74 -5.53 -9.00
C SER A 7 -13.69 -5.13 -7.97
N LEU A 8 -13.00 -6.11 -7.39
CA LEU A 8 -11.85 -5.81 -6.55
C LEU A 8 -10.86 -5.06 -7.43
N ALA A 9 -10.55 -3.82 -7.06
CA ALA A 9 -9.47 -3.08 -7.70
C ALA A 9 -8.19 -3.90 -7.49
N LEU A 10 -7.45 -4.16 -8.56
CA LEU A 10 -6.14 -4.81 -8.48
C LEU A 10 -5.23 -3.95 -7.60
N THR A 11 -4.50 -4.58 -6.68
CA THR A 11 -3.52 -3.87 -5.82
C THR A 11 -2.33 -3.42 -6.65
N PHE A 12 -1.93 -4.20 -7.66
CA PHE A 12 -0.97 -3.83 -8.70
C PHE A 12 -1.30 -4.55 -10.02
N SER A 13 -0.87 -3.97 -11.14
CA SER A 13 -0.96 -4.57 -12.48
C SER A 13 0.04 -3.90 -13.41
N SER A 14 0.76 -4.67 -14.21
CA SER A 14 1.66 -4.16 -15.25
C SER A 14 1.56 -5.00 -16.51
N SER A 15 1.68 -4.35 -17.67
CA SER A 15 1.65 -4.98 -18.99
C SER A 15 3.03 -4.87 -19.66
N CYS A 16 3.51 -5.99 -20.18
CA CYS A 16 4.70 -6.11 -21.03
C CYS A 16 4.24 -6.61 -22.40
N ASP A 17 4.63 -5.91 -23.47
CA ASP A 17 4.19 -6.21 -24.84
C ASP A 17 5.29 -6.83 -25.71
N ARG A 18 6.54 -6.85 -25.23
CA ARG A 18 7.64 -7.50 -25.95
C ARG A 18 8.80 -7.86 -25.03
N PHE A 19 9.42 -8.99 -25.29
CA PHE A 19 10.73 -9.37 -24.79
C PHE A 19 11.66 -9.75 -25.94
N GLU A 20 12.94 -9.39 -25.85
CA GLU A 20 13.94 -9.80 -26.83
C GLU A 20 15.31 -10.01 -26.18
N ILE A 21 16.10 -10.91 -26.76
CA ILE A 21 17.48 -11.19 -26.34
C ILE A 21 18.37 -11.56 -27.54
N ASP A 22 19.62 -11.14 -27.45
CA ASP A 22 20.74 -11.44 -28.35
C ASP A 22 21.92 -11.90 -27.48
N GLY A 23 22.41 -13.12 -27.69
CA GLY A 23 23.57 -13.68 -27.01
C GLY A 23 23.32 -14.80 -25.99
N ASN A 24 24.42 -15.26 -25.38
CA ASN A 24 24.51 -16.33 -24.38
C ASN A 24 23.97 -17.68 -24.92
N THR A 25 23.19 -18.43 -24.15
CA THR A 25 22.62 -19.73 -24.57
C THR A 25 21.61 -19.63 -25.70
N PHE A 26 21.11 -18.42 -26.01
CA PHE A 26 20.17 -18.19 -27.11
C PHE A 26 20.89 -18.12 -28.47
N GLY A 27 22.15 -17.68 -28.50
CA GLY A 27 22.93 -17.53 -29.72
C GLY A 27 24.16 -16.63 -29.55
N PRO A 28 24.87 -16.30 -30.64
CA PRO A 28 26.04 -15.43 -30.57
C PRO A 28 25.63 -13.97 -30.34
N ALA A 29 26.31 -13.28 -29.41
CA ALA A 29 26.13 -11.84 -29.18
C ALA A 29 26.67 -11.01 -30.36
N ASP A 30 25.89 -10.87 -31.43
CA ASP A 30 26.32 -10.32 -32.72
C ASP A 30 25.52 -9.13 -33.23
N GLY A 31 24.52 -8.68 -32.45
CA GLY A 31 23.60 -7.59 -32.80
C GLY A 31 22.33 -8.08 -33.49
N THR A 32 22.19 -9.38 -33.74
CA THR A 32 20.96 -10.01 -34.27
C THR A 32 20.18 -10.62 -33.11
N LEU A 33 18.87 -10.38 -33.05
CA LEU A 33 18.02 -10.97 -32.02
C LEU A 33 17.94 -12.49 -32.20
N ASP A 34 18.32 -13.23 -31.16
CA ASP A 34 18.26 -14.70 -31.12
C ASP A 34 16.90 -15.20 -30.65
N PHE A 35 16.22 -14.42 -29.80
CA PHE A 35 14.87 -14.71 -29.34
C PHE A 35 14.05 -13.44 -29.19
N VAL A 36 12.80 -13.50 -29.64
CA VAL A 36 11.81 -12.43 -29.56
C VAL A 36 10.48 -13.06 -29.18
N ASP A 37 9.79 -12.45 -28.22
CA ASP A 37 8.43 -12.76 -27.86
C ASP A 37 7.60 -11.46 -27.87
N GLU A 38 6.52 -11.44 -28.66
CA GLU A 38 5.60 -10.31 -28.79
C GLU A 38 4.34 -10.49 -27.95
N PHE A 39 4.25 -11.59 -27.18
CA PHE A 39 3.10 -11.92 -26.33
C PHE A 39 1.74 -11.81 -27.05
N ASP A 40 1.69 -12.23 -28.32
CA ASP A 40 0.53 -12.14 -29.21
C ASP A 40 -0.09 -13.51 -29.56
N SER A 41 0.38 -14.57 -28.91
CA SER A 41 -0.04 -15.96 -29.12
C SER A 41 -1.29 -16.34 -28.30
N GLY A 42 -1.58 -15.58 -27.25
CA GLY A 42 -2.61 -15.86 -26.25
C GLY A 42 -2.23 -16.94 -25.23
N MET A 43 -0.98 -17.41 -25.21
CA MET A 43 -0.49 -18.44 -24.28
C MET A 43 0.98 -18.20 -23.90
N LEU A 44 1.28 -18.17 -22.60
CA LEU A 44 2.66 -18.05 -22.10
C LEU A 44 3.55 -19.22 -22.54
N ALA A 45 3.00 -20.43 -22.54
CA ALA A 45 3.71 -21.64 -22.92
C ALA A 45 3.93 -21.71 -24.45
N PRO A 46 5.07 -22.29 -24.90
CA PRO A 46 6.03 -23.04 -24.10
C PRO A 46 7.13 -22.18 -23.47
N ASN A 47 7.36 -20.96 -23.95
CA ASN A 47 8.56 -20.18 -23.62
C ASN A 47 8.53 -19.61 -22.20
N TRP A 48 7.34 -19.30 -21.69
CA TRP A 48 7.14 -18.70 -20.38
C TRP A 48 6.19 -19.56 -19.53
N THR A 49 6.40 -19.51 -18.22
CA THR A 49 5.46 -20.07 -17.24
C THR A 49 5.30 -19.10 -16.07
N VAL A 50 4.17 -19.19 -15.37
CA VAL A 50 3.98 -18.44 -14.13
C VAL A 50 4.80 -19.10 -13.04
N LEU A 51 5.75 -18.35 -12.45
CA LEU A 51 6.53 -18.80 -11.29
C LEU A 51 5.82 -18.44 -9.99
N LEU A 52 5.33 -17.21 -9.87
CA LEU A 52 4.60 -16.72 -8.71
C LEU A 52 3.33 -15.97 -9.13
N GLY A 53 2.28 -16.09 -8.32
CA GLY A 53 1.12 -15.22 -8.39
C GLY A 53 0.26 -15.44 -9.64
N SER A 54 -0.14 -14.33 -10.25
CA SER A 54 -1.05 -14.30 -11.40
C SER A 54 -0.42 -13.55 -12.57
N ALA A 55 -0.38 -14.21 -13.72
CA ALA A 55 -0.09 -13.59 -14.99
C ALA A 55 -0.89 -14.28 -16.10
N GLN A 56 -1.23 -13.52 -17.14
CA GLN A 56 -1.91 -14.04 -18.32
C GLN A 56 -1.53 -13.23 -19.55
N GLU A 57 -1.43 -13.92 -20.69
CA GLU A 57 -1.33 -13.28 -21.98
C GLU A 57 -2.73 -12.91 -22.47
N THR A 58 -2.94 -11.65 -22.83
CA THR A 58 -4.24 -11.17 -23.28
C THR A 58 -4.06 -10.02 -24.27
N GLY A 59 -4.46 -10.23 -25.51
CA GLY A 59 -4.21 -9.28 -26.58
C GLY A 59 -2.79 -9.44 -27.11
N SER A 60 -2.01 -8.35 -27.06
CA SER A 60 -0.59 -8.27 -27.46
C SER A 60 0.34 -8.14 -26.26
N ASP A 61 -0.16 -8.47 -25.07
CA ASP A 61 0.49 -8.15 -23.81
C ASP A 61 0.45 -9.38 -22.91
N VAL A 62 1.53 -9.61 -22.18
CA VAL A 62 1.46 -10.32 -20.91
C VAL A 62 1.16 -9.34 -19.80
N ILE A 63 0.09 -9.62 -19.04
CA ILE A 63 -0.32 -8.84 -17.88
C ILE A 63 0.06 -9.61 -16.63
N VAL A 64 0.90 -9.00 -15.80
CA VAL A 64 1.31 -9.54 -14.51
C VAL A 64 0.65 -8.71 -13.40
N HIS A 65 -0.14 -9.34 -12.53
CA HIS A 65 -1.06 -8.61 -11.67
C HIS A 65 -1.38 -9.34 -10.35
N SER A 66 -2.03 -8.64 -9.42
CA SER A 66 -2.61 -9.23 -8.22
C SER A 66 -3.81 -10.16 -8.55
N PRO A 67 -4.06 -11.27 -7.84
CA PRO A 67 -3.38 -11.68 -6.62
C PRO A 67 -2.00 -12.28 -6.89
N GLY A 68 -1.03 -11.88 -6.08
CA GLY A 68 0.33 -12.40 -6.08
C GLY A 68 0.61 -13.37 -4.94
N VAL A 69 1.89 -13.62 -4.68
CA VAL A 69 2.40 -14.35 -3.52
C VAL A 69 3.11 -13.37 -2.60
N ASP A 70 2.79 -13.41 -1.31
CA ASP A 70 3.48 -12.61 -0.30
C ASP A 70 4.92 -13.11 -0.11
N VAL A 71 5.89 -12.23 -0.39
CA VAL A 71 7.33 -12.49 -0.23
C VAL A 71 7.94 -11.41 0.66
N GLN A 72 8.63 -11.85 1.72
CA GLN A 72 9.34 -10.96 2.62
C GLN A 72 10.74 -10.65 2.06
N LEU A 73 10.92 -9.45 1.53
CA LEU A 73 12.21 -8.95 1.04
C LEU A 73 12.79 -7.94 2.04
N GLY A 74 13.71 -8.42 2.89
CA GLY A 74 14.22 -7.63 4.01
C GLY A 74 13.09 -7.20 4.95
N PRO A 75 12.91 -5.89 5.26
CA PRO A 75 11.83 -5.39 6.11
C PRO A 75 10.47 -5.22 5.39
N THR A 76 10.42 -5.36 4.07
CA THR A 76 9.22 -5.09 3.27
C THR A 76 8.53 -6.39 2.88
N LEU A 77 7.22 -6.47 3.14
CA LEU A 77 6.37 -7.52 2.60
C LEU A 77 5.79 -7.02 1.27
N LEU A 78 6.06 -7.76 0.20
CA LEU A 78 5.53 -7.49 -1.13
C LEU A 78 4.60 -8.63 -1.54
N GLU A 79 3.48 -8.28 -2.17
CA GLU A 79 2.68 -9.22 -2.95
C GLU A 79 3.25 -9.24 -4.38
N ILE A 80 3.75 -10.38 -4.84
CA ILE A 80 4.54 -10.49 -6.08
C ILE A 80 3.87 -11.47 -7.07
N SER A 81 3.79 -11.07 -8.34
CA SER A 81 3.50 -11.96 -9.47
C SER A 81 4.65 -11.94 -10.48
N THR A 82 5.01 -13.11 -11.02
CA THR A 82 6.12 -13.25 -12.00
C THR A 82 5.82 -14.33 -13.03
N ILE A 83 6.32 -14.10 -14.25
CA ILE A 83 6.57 -15.15 -15.23
C ILE A 83 8.07 -15.40 -15.33
N GLU A 84 8.45 -16.62 -15.66
CA GLU A 84 9.82 -17.05 -15.89
C GLU A 84 9.98 -17.66 -17.28
N ASN A 85 11.11 -17.37 -17.93
CA ASN A 85 11.59 -18.14 -19.07
C ASN A 85 12.61 -19.15 -18.56
N ALA A 86 12.12 -20.33 -18.19
CA ALA A 86 12.94 -21.46 -17.73
C ALA A 86 13.31 -22.43 -18.87
N VAL A 87 12.83 -22.18 -20.09
CA VAL A 87 13.16 -23.03 -21.25
C VAL A 87 14.60 -22.78 -21.70
N HIS A 88 15.07 -21.54 -21.56
CA HIS A 88 16.41 -21.11 -21.94
C HIS A 88 17.04 -20.34 -20.78
N GLY A 89 17.93 -21.01 -20.04
CA GLY A 89 18.67 -20.38 -18.94
C GLY A 89 19.89 -19.62 -19.45
N ILE A 90 20.23 -18.51 -18.80
CA ILE A 90 21.47 -17.76 -19.01
C ILE A 90 22.60 -18.46 -18.26
N GLU A 91 23.66 -18.87 -18.94
CA GLU A 91 24.77 -19.61 -18.34
C GLU A 91 26.06 -18.77 -18.23
N LYS A 92 26.79 -18.97 -17.14
CA LYS A 92 28.13 -18.42 -16.96
C LYS A 92 29.12 -19.09 -17.91
N GLY A 93 29.90 -18.30 -18.65
CA GLY A 93 30.84 -18.84 -19.64
C GLY A 93 30.23 -19.09 -21.02
N ALA A 94 28.92 -18.85 -21.20
CA ALA A 94 28.23 -18.97 -22.49
C ALA A 94 28.32 -17.69 -23.34
N GLY A 95 29.08 -16.68 -22.89
CA GLY A 95 29.26 -15.42 -23.58
C GLY A 95 28.29 -14.33 -23.15
N ASN A 96 28.45 -13.17 -23.77
CA ASN A 96 27.70 -11.96 -23.47
C ASN A 96 26.24 -12.08 -23.89
N PHE A 97 25.37 -11.25 -23.33
CA PHE A 97 24.02 -11.02 -23.88
C PHE A 97 23.59 -9.57 -23.74
N THR A 98 22.57 -9.19 -24.52
CA THR A 98 21.71 -8.04 -24.24
C THR A 98 20.25 -8.47 -24.35
N MET A 99 19.48 -8.24 -23.28
CA MET A 99 18.04 -8.47 -23.26
C MET A 99 17.27 -7.20 -22.97
N THR A 100 16.07 -7.09 -23.54
CA THR A 100 15.21 -5.92 -23.41
C THR A 100 13.75 -6.35 -23.19
N SER A 101 13.06 -5.72 -22.25
CA SER A 101 11.61 -5.83 -22.08
C SER A 101 10.92 -4.48 -22.27
N TYR A 102 9.74 -4.52 -22.89
CA TYR A 102 8.97 -3.35 -23.29
C TYR A 102 7.64 -3.34 -22.54
N TRP A 103 7.44 -2.31 -21.73
CA TRP A 103 6.31 -2.19 -20.82
C TRP A 103 5.41 -1.03 -21.24
N SER A 104 4.14 -1.13 -20.85
CA SER A 104 3.17 -0.06 -21.06
C SER A 104 3.70 1.30 -20.55
N SER A 105 3.23 2.40 -21.14
CA SER A 105 3.62 3.75 -20.72
C SER A 105 2.95 4.22 -19.42
N ALA A 106 2.33 3.31 -18.65
CA ALA A 106 1.77 3.61 -17.35
C ALA A 106 2.85 3.43 -16.27
N LEU A 107 3.13 4.48 -15.52
CA LEU A 107 4.01 4.36 -14.35
C LEU A 107 3.27 3.62 -13.21
N PRO A 108 3.99 2.89 -12.34
CA PRO A 108 3.40 2.16 -11.23
C PRO A 108 2.55 3.03 -10.27
N GLY A 109 1.49 2.44 -9.70
CA GLY A 109 0.73 3.05 -8.61
C GLY A 109 1.59 3.24 -7.36
N THR A 110 1.11 4.04 -6.40
CA THR A 110 1.85 4.26 -5.15
C THR A 110 1.97 2.95 -4.36
N GLY A 111 3.20 2.51 -4.11
CA GLY A 111 3.51 1.23 -3.47
C GLY A 111 3.71 0.09 -4.46
N ASP A 112 3.58 0.34 -5.77
CA ASP A 112 3.69 -0.68 -6.80
C ASP A 112 5.06 -0.62 -7.49
N GLU A 113 5.43 -1.74 -8.08
CA GLU A 113 6.62 -1.89 -8.91
C GLU A 113 6.41 -2.87 -10.06
N LEU A 114 7.21 -2.68 -11.11
CA LEU A 114 7.42 -3.64 -12.19
C LEU A 114 8.92 -3.88 -12.36
N PHE A 115 9.30 -5.05 -12.86
CA PHE A 115 10.71 -5.41 -12.93
C PHE A 115 11.04 -6.43 -14.03
N MET A 116 12.31 -6.41 -14.44
CA MET A 116 12.96 -7.45 -15.23
C MET A 116 14.26 -7.85 -14.52
N GLN A 117 14.39 -9.14 -14.19
CA GLN A 117 15.48 -9.65 -13.38
C GLN A 117 15.97 -11.00 -13.90
N LEU A 118 17.24 -11.30 -13.64
CA LEU A 118 17.80 -12.64 -13.66
C LEU A 118 17.53 -13.29 -12.31
N TYR A 119 17.21 -14.58 -12.27
CA TYR A 119 16.89 -15.33 -11.07
C TYR A 119 17.51 -16.72 -11.07
N SER A 120 18.21 -17.09 -9.99
CA SER A 120 18.76 -18.42 -9.79
C SER A 120 18.22 -19.01 -8.50
N THR A 121 18.22 -20.34 -8.37
CA THR A 121 17.84 -21.06 -7.15
C THR A 121 18.99 -21.84 -6.51
N SER A 122 20.13 -21.94 -7.18
CA SER A 122 21.24 -22.78 -6.75
C SER A 122 22.60 -22.13 -7.04
N PRO A 123 23.59 -22.25 -6.13
CA PRO A 123 23.51 -22.85 -4.78
C PRO A 123 22.81 -21.95 -3.75
N ILE A 124 22.52 -20.70 -4.13
CA ILE A 124 21.70 -19.76 -3.39
C ILE A 124 20.63 -19.21 -4.31
N ILE A 125 19.61 -18.57 -3.75
CA ILE A 125 18.78 -17.71 -4.58
C ILE A 125 19.57 -16.43 -4.86
N GLU A 126 19.71 -16.05 -6.12
CA GLU A 126 20.23 -14.75 -6.52
C GLU A 126 19.28 -14.12 -7.54
N ALA A 127 18.78 -12.93 -7.22
CA ALA A 127 17.94 -12.13 -8.10
C ALA A 127 18.64 -10.81 -8.41
N ALA A 128 18.85 -10.49 -9.70
CA ALA A 128 19.57 -9.30 -10.12
C ALA A 128 18.93 -8.63 -11.34
N GLY A 129 18.73 -7.32 -11.30
CA GLY A 129 18.19 -6.60 -12.46
C GLY A 129 17.63 -5.23 -12.15
N LEU A 130 16.61 -4.84 -12.92
CA LEU A 130 15.98 -3.52 -12.90
C LEU A 130 14.57 -3.58 -12.33
N THR A 131 14.24 -2.56 -11.55
CA THR A 131 12.89 -2.32 -11.02
C THR A 131 12.48 -0.88 -11.31
N VAL A 132 11.23 -0.64 -11.67
CA VAL A 132 10.63 0.69 -11.71
C VAL A 132 9.51 0.73 -10.69
N SER A 133 9.54 1.69 -9.79
CA SER A 133 8.68 1.74 -8.62
C SER A 133 8.17 3.15 -8.33
N ASN A 134 7.12 3.24 -7.52
CA ASN A 134 6.62 4.49 -6.97
C ASN A 134 6.44 4.37 -5.46
N THR A 135 7.49 4.70 -4.71
CA THR A 135 7.52 4.56 -3.25
C THR A 135 6.80 5.71 -2.55
N SER A 136 5.89 5.40 -1.62
CA SER A 136 5.36 6.43 -0.72
C SER A 136 6.44 6.87 0.29
N SER A 137 6.39 8.11 0.77
CA SER A 137 7.29 8.58 1.84
C SER A 137 7.11 7.83 3.18
N GLN A 138 6.08 6.99 3.31
CA GLN A 138 5.82 6.14 4.49
C GLN A 138 6.35 4.70 4.31
N GLY A 139 6.70 4.27 3.10
CA GLY A 139 7.24 2.94 2.80
C GLY A 139 8.78 2.88 2.70
N ALA A 140 9.48 3.99 2.93
CA ALA A 140 10.94 4.03 2.90
C ALA A 140 11.53 3.18 4.05
N THR A 141 11.97 1.98 3.72
CA THR A 141 12.69 1.09 4.64
C THR A 141 14.21 1.27 4.51
N PRO A 142 14.98 1.05 5.60
CA PRO A 142 16.43 1.20 5.58
C PRO A 142 17.05 0.14 4.67
N GLY A 143 17.65 0.56 3.56
CA GLY A 143 18.41 -0.33 2.65
C GLY A 143 17.96 -0.29 1.19
N ASN A 144 16.76 0.24 0.91
CA ASN A 144 16.33 0.54 -0.44
C ASN A 144 16.12 2.06 -0.53
N SER A 145 16.79 2.69 -1.49
CA SER A 145 16.93 4.13 -1.69
C SER A 145 15.79 5.05 -1.20
N SER A 146 16.21 6.16 -0.60
CA SER A 146 15.45 7.18 0.14
C SER A 146 14.60 8.13 -0.71
N LEU A 147 14.02 7.69 -1.83
CA LEU A 147 13.26 8.56 -2.73
C LEU A 147 11.78 8.21 -2.67
N GLY A 148 10.98 9.12 -2.10
CA GLY A 148 9.54 9.11 -2.34
C GLY A 148 9.25 9.51 -3.78
N GLY A 149 8.27 8.86 -4.41
CA GLY A 149 7.88 9.05 -5.80
C GLY A 149 8.50 8.04 -6.76
N TYR A 150 8.44 8.34 -8.05
CA TYR A 150 8.87 7.44 -9.11
C TYR A 150 10.39 7.30 -9.18
N SER A 151 10.86 6.06 -9.30
CA SER A 151 12.29 5.76 -9.46
C SER A 151 12.53 4.54 -10.33
N VAL A 152 13.70 4.49 -10.94
CA VAL A 152 14.30 3.25 -11.43
C VAL A 152 15.34 2.80 -10.40
N GLY A 153 15.39 1.51 -10.12
CA GLY A 153 16.36 0.89 -9.24
C GLY A 153 17.08 -0.25 -9.95
N GLN A 154 18.33 -0.47 -9.59
CA GLN A 154 19.01 -1.75 -9.81
C GLN A 154 19.30 -2.41 -8.47
N SER A 155 19.24 -3.73 -8.42
CA SER A 155 19.60 -4.47 -7.20
C SER A 155 20.15 -5.85 -7.46
N VAL A 156 20.91 -6.36 -6.50
CA VAL A 156 21.24 -7.78 -6.34
C VAL A 156 20.74 -8.22 -4.96
N THR A 157 19.91 -9.26 -4.95
CA THR A 157 19.32 -9.84 -3.73
C THR A 157 19.72 -11.31 -3.63
N HIS A 158 20.18 -11.71 -2.45
CA HIS A 158 20.53 -13.10 -2.13
C HIS A 158 19.51 -13.70 -1.18
N GLY A 159 19.02 -14.90 -1.50
CA GLY A 159 18.23 -15.74 -0.60
C GLY A 159 19.05 -16.90 -0.06
N ILE A 160 19.11 -17.03 1.27
CA ILE A 160 19.72 -18.18 1.96
C ILE A 160 18.69 -18.73 2.94
N GLY A 161 18.29 -19.99 2.76
CA GLY A 161 17.21 -20.60 3.55
C GLY A 161 15.88 -19.89 3.28
N THR A 162 15.23 -19.36 4.32
CA THR A 162 13.95 -18.63 4.19
C THR A 162 14.12 -17.10 4.19
N GLY A 163 15.35 -16.58 4.22
CA GLY A 163 15.61 -15.15 4.31
C GLY A 163 16.20 -14.58 3.02
N PHE A 164 15.75 -13.39 2.63
CA PHE A 164 16.29 -12.61 1.52
C PHE A 164 17.02 -11.37 2.03
N THR A 165 18.20 -11.08 1.47
CA THR A 165 19.01 -9.90 1.77
C THR A 165 19.42 -9.22 0.47
N THR A 166 19.02 -7.97 0.31
CA THR A 166 19.53 -7.12 -0.79
C THR A 166 20.94 -6.67 -0.46
N VAL A 167 21.92 -7.16 -1.23
CA VAL A 167 23.35 -6.93 -0.99
C VAL A 167 23.88 -5.72 -1.73
N GLN A 168 23.22 -5.34 -2.83
CA GLN A 168 23.48 -4.11 -3.57
C GLN A 168 22.15 -3.52 -4.03
N SER A 169 21.96 -2.22 -3.83
CA SER A 169 20.82 -1.47 -4.37
C SER A 169 21.23 -0.04 -4.69
N ASN A 170 20.84 0.44 -5.86
CA ASN A 170 20.98 1.83 -6.28
C ASN A 170 19.68 2.28 -6.94
N SER A 171 19.32 3.56 -6.82
CA SER A 171 18.18 4.11 -7.56
C SER A 171 18.44 5.51 -8.08
N ALA A 172 17.67 5.86 -9.10
CA ALA A 172 17.64 7.18 -9.70
C ALA A 172 16.17 7.62 -9.86
N PRO A 173 15.85 8.89 -9.56
CA PRO A 173 14.49 9.38 -9.69
C PRO A 173 14.05 9.44 -11.15
N ILE A 174 12.78 9.13 -11.40
CA ILE A 174 12.11 9.37 -12.67
C ILE A 174 11.22 10.60 -12.52
N THR A 175 11.34 11.54 -13.45
CA THR A 175 10.35 12.64 -13.56
C THR A 175 9.20 12.16 -14.45
N PRO A 176 7.94 12.12 -14.00
CA PRO A 176 6.83 11.59 -14.81
C PRO A 176 6.71 12.21 -16.21
N ALA A 177 6.97 13.51 -16.33
CA ALA A 177 6.95 14.22 -17.62
C ALA A 177 8.04 13.77 -18.62
N SER A 178 9.04 12.98 -18.19
CA SER A 178 10.05 12.41 -19.07
C SER A 178 9.63 11.11 -19.75
N LEU A 179 8.53 10.50 -19.30
CA LEU A 179 7.94 9.34 -19.95
C LEU A 179 7.14 9.80 -21.17
N THR A 180 7.72 9.63 -22.35
CA THR A 180 7.15 10.06 -23.64
C THR A 180 6.82 8.88 -24.56
N GLY A 181 7.19 7.66 -24.16
CA GLY A 181 6.87 6.42 -24.85
C GLY A 181 6.72 5.25 -23.89
N ARG A 182 6.93 4.02 -24.39
CA ARG A 182 6.99 2.81 -23.55
C ARG A 182 8.13 2.92 -22.55
N LEU A 183 7.93 2.30 -21.40
CA LEU A 183 9.02 2.06 -20.45
C LEU A 183 9.79 0.83 -20.94
N VAL A 184 11.10 0.99 -21.15
CA VAL A 184 11.93 -0.09 -21.69
C VAL A 184 13.06 -0.38 -20.73
N LEU A 185 13.16 -1.63 -20.27
CA LEU A 185 14.21 -2.10 -19.38
C LEU A 185 15.21 -2.91 -20.19
N ARG A 186 16.51 -2.67 -20.01
CA ARG A 186 17.58 -3.39 -20.71
C ARG A 186 18.66 -3.86 -19.74
N LEU A 187 19.05 -5.12 -19.90
CA LEU A 187 20.18 -5.72 -19.20
C LEU A 187 21.22 -6.16 -20.24
N SER A 188 22.47 -5.73 -20.06
CA SER A 188 23.60 -6.17 -20.88
C SER A 188 24.66 -6.79 -19.99
N PHE A 189 25.12 -7.98 -20.32
CA PHE A 189 26.07 -8.74 -19.53
C PHE A 189 27.39 -8.94 -20.26
N ASP A 190 28.48 -8.69 -19.54
CA ASP A 190 29.84 -9.03 -19.96
C ASP A 190 30.33 -10.26 -19.20
N ASP A 191 30.44 -11.38 -19.91
CA ASP A 191 30.81 -12.68 -19.36
C ASP A 191 32.29 -12.74 -18.95
N ALA A 192 33.15 -11.94 -19.59
CA ALA A 192 34.57 -11.90 -19.24
C ALA A 192 34.80 -11.27 -17.85
N THR A 193 33.91 -10.36 -17.44
CA THR A 193 34.00 -9.65 -16.16
C THR A 193 32.91 -10.04 -15.16
N ALA A 194 31.91 -10.81 -15.58
CA ALA A 194 30.70 -11.14 -14.83
C ALA A 194 29.91 -9.91 -14.36
N MET A 195 29.87 -8.85 -15.19
CA MET A 195 29.24 -7.58 -14.86
C MET A 195 27.93 -7.38 -15.63
N LEU A 196 26.86 -7.09 -14.90
CA LEU A 196 25.53 -6.76 -15.42
C LEU A 196 25.35 -5.24 -15.46
N THR A 197 25.15 -4.70 -16.65
CA THR A 197 24.82 -3.30 -16.88
C THR A 197 23.31 -3.13 -17.03
N CYS A 198 22.74 -2.25 -16.22
CA CYS A 198 21.31 -1.96 -16.18
C CYS A 198 21.03 -0.61 -16.87
N SER A 199 20.18 -0.60 -17.90
CA SER A 199 19.77 0.62 -18.59
C SER A 199 18.25 0.73 -18.72
N VAL A 200 17.72 1.94 -18.69
CA VAL A 200 16.28 2.21 -18.83
C VAL A 200 16.04 3.25 -19.92
N SER A 201 14.94 3.11 -20.65
CA SER A 201 14.46 4.10 -21.60
C SER A 201 13.05 4.54 -21.23
N LEU A 202 12.79 5.85 -21.36
CA LEU A 202 11.50 6.48 -21.07
C LEU A 202 10.82 7.02 -22.35
N ASP A 203 11.40 6.76 -23.52
CA ASP A 203 10.95 7.26 -24.82
C ASP A 203 10.70 6.12 -25.83
N GLY A 204 10.40 4.92 -25.33
CA GLY A 204 10.08 3.76 -26.17
C GLY A 204 11.30 3.09 -26.83
N GLY A 205 12.49 3.30 -26.30
CA GLY A 205 13.73 2.64 -26.72
C GLY A 205 14.62 3.53 -27.59
N VAL A 206 14.29 4.82 -27.74
CA VAL A 206 15.07 5.76 -28.57
C VAL A 206 16.34 6.19 -27.84
N THR A 207 16.26 6.46 -26.52
CA THR A 207 17.43 6.80 -25.71
C THR A 207 17.49 5.98 -24.42
N PHE A 208 18.66 5.38 -24.16
CA PHE A 208 18.91 4.61 -22.95
C PHE A 208 19.72 5.42 -21.95
N GLN A 209 19.22 5.45 -20.71
CA GLN A 209 19.90 6.00 -19.56
C GLN A 209 20.52 4.86 -18.75
N ASN A 210 21.79 5.00 -18.41
CA ASN A 210 22.49 4.10 -17.50
C ASN A 210 22.95 4.91 -16.26
N PRO A 211 22.07 5.11 -15.27
CA PRO A 211 22.39 5.93 -14.11
C PRO A 211 23.28 5.22 -13.08
N PHE A 212 23.65 3.97 -13.32
CA PHE A 212 24.29 3.12 -12.33
C PHE A 212 25.65 2.58 -12.78
N GLN A 213 26.45 2.14 -11.81
CA GLN A 213 27.62 1.31 -12.12
C GLN A 213 27.17 -0.13 -12.35
N PRO A 214 27.80 -0.89 -13.26
CA PRO A 214 27.50 -2.30 -13.45
C PRO A 214 27.61 -3.10 -12.14
N MET A 215 26.74 -4.10 -11.97
CA MET A 215 26.69 -4.97 -10.79
C MET A 215 27.37 -6.30 -11.07
N GLN A 216 28.11 -6.83 -10.11
CA GLN A 216 28.64 -8.18 -10.23
C GLN A 216 27.54 -9.21 -9.97
N ILE A 217 27.38 -10.16 -10.88
CA ILE A 217 26.44 -11.29 -10.77
C ILE A 217 27.22 -12.63 -10.83
N PHE A 218 26.52 -13.76 -10.82
CA PHE A 218 27.08 -15.10 -10.63
C PHE A 218 27.88 -15.21 -9.33
N ASN A 219 27.33 -14.67 -8.24
CA ASN A 219 27.97 -14.68 -6.94
C ASN A 219 27.79 -16.03 -6.25
N SER A 220 28.62 -16.30 -5.24
CA SER A 220 28.44 -17.46 -4.34
C SER A 220 28.34 -18.83 -5.05
N GLY A 221 28.89 -18.96 -6.27
CA GLY A 221 28.87 -20.20 -7.04
C GLY A 221 27.64 -20.40 -7.93
N VAL A 222 26.79 -19.38 -8.09
CA VAL A 222 25.71 -19.39 -9.10
C VAL A 222 26.32 -19.59 -10.49
N THR A 223 25.73 -20.47 -11.28
CA THR A 223 26.21 -20.87 -12.62
C THR A 223 25.24 -20.52 -13.75
N ASP A 224 23.98 -20.31 -13.41
CA ASP A 224 22.89 -20.14 -14.35
C ASP A 224 21.75 -19.32 -13.74
N TYR A 225 20.98 -18.67 -14.60
CA TYR A 225 19.80 -17.88 -14.27
C TYR A 225 18.65 -18.16 -15.22
N ASP A 226 17.43 -18.14 -14.70
CA ASP A 226 16.21 -17.90 -15.45
C ASP A 226 15.96 -16.40 -15.61
N ILE A 227 15.14 -16.02 -16.59
CA ILE A 227 14.72 -14.63 -16.81
C ILE A 227 13.34 -14.44 -16.21
N LEU A 228 13.18 -13.43 -15.36
CA LEU A 228 11.92 -13.04 -14.75
C LEU A 228 11.40 -11.71 -15.30
N LEU A 229 10.12 -11.69 -15.63
CA LEU A 229 9.33 -10.47 -15.79
C LEU A 229 8.24 -10.46 -14.72
N GLY A 230 8.06 -9.33 -14.03
CA GLY A 230 7.13 -9.30 -12.92
C GLY A 230 6.63 -7.94 -12.49
N ALA A 231 5.66 -7.99 -11.58
CA ALA A 231 5.12 -6.84 -10.90
C ALA A 231 4.82 -7.19 -9.45
N ALA A 232 4.89 -6.18 -8.58
CA ALA A 232 4.60 -6.33 -7.18
C ALA A 232 3.94 -5.08 -6.60
N GLY A 233 3.29 -5.25 -5.45
CA GLY A 233 2.77 -4.16 -4.64
C GLY A 233 3.16 -4.36 -3.19
N VAL A 234 3.40 -3.28 -2.46
CA VAL A 234 3.53 -3.34 -0.99
C VAL A 234 2.21 -3.86 -0.45
N THR A 235 2.25 -5.01 0.23
CA THR A 235 1.05 -5.56 0.86
C THR A 235 0.62 -4.56 1.92
N PRO A 236 -0.58 -3.93 1.82
CA PRO A 236 -1.03 -3.05 2.88
C PRO A 236 -1.07 -3.87 4.19
N PRO A 237 -0.65 -3.30 5.33
CA PRO A 237 -0.73 -4.02 6.59
C PRO A 237 -2.16 -4.53 6.76
N PRO A 238 -2.36 -5.76 7.29
CA PRO A 238 -3.70 -6.27 7.50
C PRO A 238 -4.52 -5.22 8.25
N PRO A 239 -5.78 -5.00 7.87
CA PRO A 239 -6.59 -3.95 8.48
C PRO A 239 -6.55 -4.12 9.99
N PRO A 240 -6.38 -3.03 10.76
CA PRO A 240 -6.25 -3.11 12.20
C PRO A 240 -7.43 -3.90 12.77
N PRO A 241 -7.20 -4.78 13.76
CA PRO A 241 -8.26 -5.57 14.36
C PRO A 241 -9.42 -4.66 14.80
N THR A 242 -10.60 -4.93 14.25
CA THR A 242 -11.81 -4.18 14.52
C THR A 242 -12.58 -4.80 15.67
N GLN A 243 -12.91 -3.97 16.65
CA GLN A 243 -13.76 -4.37 17.76
C GLN A 243 -15.02 -3.50 17.82
N THR A 244 -16.18 -4.12 17.94
CA THR A 244 -17.42 -3.38 18.24
C THR A 244 -17.58 -3.23 19.75
N ILE A 245 -17.90 -2.02 20.20
CA ILE A 245 -18.07 -1.68 21.62
C ILE A 245 -19.38 -0.91 21.84
N PRO A 246 -20.07 -1.11 22.99
CA PRO A 246 -21.30 -0.38 23.28
C PRO A 246 -21.09 1.13 23.40
N LEU A 247 -22.00 1.91 22.81
CA LEU A 247 -22.04 3.36 22.98
C LEU A 247 -22.69 3.72 24.32
N ARG A 248 -22.04 4.59 25.08
CA ARG A 248 -22.61 5.16 26.32
C ARG A 248 -23.19 6.54 26.13
N LEU A 249 -22.60 7.35 25.27
CA LEU A 249 -23.12 8.67 24.94
C LEU A 249 -22.55 9.14 23.61
N LEU A 250 -23.42 9.57 22.72
CA LEU A 250 -23.08 10.51 21.66
C LEU A 250 -23.99 11.74 21.86
N LEU A 251 -23.37 12.89 22.11
CA LEU A 251 -24.06 14.17 22.22
C LEU A 251 -23.47 15.12 21.20
N VAL A 252 -24.29 15.63 20.29
CA VAL A 252 -23.95 16.70 19.36
C VAL A 252 -24.81 17.91 19.69
N ARG A 253 -24.15 19.04 19.98
CA ARG A 253 -24.80 20.35 20.15
C ARG A 253 -24.44 21.22 18.96
N ASN A 254 -25.45 21.57 18.20
CA ASN A 254 -25.38 22.48 17.07
C ASN A 254 -25.81 23.88 17.50
N SER A 255 -24.81 24.70 17.83
CA SER A 255 -24.95 26.14 17.75
C SER A 255 -24.90 26.55 16.28
N SER A 256 -25.59 27.61 15.87
CA SER A 256 -25.70 28.04 14.47
C SER A 256 -24.35 28.22 13.75
N ASP A 257 -23.29 28.51 14.51
CA ASP A 257 -21.91 28.63 14.04
C ASP A 257 -21.08 27.35 14.32
N PRO A 258 -20.41 26.74 13.31
CA PRO A 258 -19.48 25.63 13.48
C PRO A 258 -18.44 25.79 14.60
N ALA A 259 -17.95 27.00 14.84
CA ALA A 259 -16.98 27.28 15.91
C ALA A 259 -17.60 27.26 17.32
N SER A 260 -18.93 27.23 17.42
CA SER A 260 -19.67 27.18 18.68
C SER A 260 -20.29 25.80 18.96
N ARG A 261 -20.03 24.80 18.10
CA ARG A 261 -20.57 23.44 18.22
C ARG A 261 -19.76 22.60 19.21
N ARG A 262 -20.37 21.50 19.67
CA ARG A 262 -19.74 20.59 20.63
C ARG A 262 -20.16 19.15 20.38
N VAL A 263 -19.21 18.24 20.43
CA VAL A 263 -19.45 16.79 20.42
C VAL A 263 -18.88 16.15 21.68
N VAL A 264 -19.65 15.27 22.31
CA VAL A 264 -19.19 14.42 23.41
C VAL A 264 -19.43 12.97 23.02
N TYR A 265 -18.35 12.20 22.99
CA TYR A 265 -18.36 10.79 22.68
C TYR A 265 -17.91 9.98 23.90
N LYS A 266 -18.64 8.90 24.20
CA LYS A 266 -18.29 7.90 25.21
C LYS A 266 -18.71 6.52 24.72
N ALA A 267 -17.76 5.59 24.70
CA ALA A 267 -18.02 4.17 24.48
C ALA A 267 -17.35 3.35 25.58
N ASN A 268 -17.97 2.22 25.96
CA ASN A 268 -17.50 1.40 27.06
C ASN A 268 -17.91 -0.07 26.90
N SER A 269 -16.91 -0.95 26.82
CA SER A 269 -17.09 -2.39 26.92
C SER A 269 -16.79 -2.86 28.36
N PRO A 270 -17.78 -3.45 29.08
CA PRO A 270 -17.64 -3.80 30.50
C PRO A 270 -16.84 -5.08 30.76
N ARG A 271 -16.83 -6.03 29.82
CA ARG A 271 -16.07 -7.28 29.88
C ARG A 271 -16.02 -7.84 28.48
N ASP A 272 -14.83 -7.99 27.95
CA ASP A 272 -14.66 -8.74 26.71
C ASP A 272 -13.25 -9.33 26.70
N ASN A 273 -13.10 -10.54 26.16
CA ASN A 273 -11.85 -11.31 26.13
C ASN A 273 -10.87 -10.72 25.11
N LEU A 274 -10.57 -9.43 25.26
CA LEU A 274 -9.89 -8.63 24.27
C LEU A 274 -8.41 -8.88 24.32
N LYS A 275 -7.93 -9.49 23.24
CA LYS A 275 -6.54 -9.87 23.05
C LYS A 275 -5.65 -8.68 22.65
N PHE A 276 -6.23 -7.53 22.30
CA PHE A 276 -5.48 -6.42 21.71
C PHE A 276 -5.75 -5.07 22.40
N PHE A 277 -4.68 -4.43 22.87
CA PHE A 277 -4.69 -3.10 23.47
C PHE A 277 -3.40 -2.37 23.08
N ALA A 278 -3.49 -1.49 22.08
CA ALA A 278 -2.41 -0.62 21.66
C ALA A 278 -2.63 0.81 22.16
N GLY A 279 -1.55 1.48 22.52
CA GLY A 279 -1.58 2.87 22.99
C GLY A 279 -1.42 3.86 21.84
N PRO A 280 -2.13 5.01 21.85
CA PRO A 280 -2.00 6.05 20.83
C PRO A 280 -0.74 6.92 20.95
N THR A 281 0.27 6.53 21.74
CA THR A 281 1.48 7.35 21.97
C THR A 281 2.50 7.27 20.84
N VAL A 282 2.34 6.35 19.88
CA VAL A 282 3.24 6.22 18.73
C VAL A 282 2.58 6.81 17.47
N GLY A 283 1.42 6.29 17.07
CA GLY A 283 0.71 6.71 15.85
C GLY A 283 -0.39 7.75 16.06
N GLY A 284 -0.69 8.14 17.30
CA GLY A 284 -1.87 8.96 17.61
C GLY A 284 -3.17 8.16 17.54
N ALA A 285 -4.28 8.87 17.44
CA ALA A 285 -5.60 8.29 17.21
C ALA A 285 -6.48 9.22 16.39
N THR A 286 -7.55 8.69 15.82
CA THR A 286 -8.57 9.44 15.09
C THR A 286 -9.94 8.97 15.55
N LEU A 287 -10.82 9.91 15.92
CA LEU A 287 -12.24 9.62 16.10
C LEU A 287 -12.99 10.02 14.84
N LYS A 288 -13.63 9.06 14.19
CA LYS A 288 -14.54 9.26 13.06
C LYS A 288 -15.97 9.29 13.60
N VAL A 289 -16.75 10.29 13.19
CA VAL A 289 -18.17 10.41 13.54
C VAL A 289 -18.96 10.58 12.27
N LYS A 290 -19.91 9.67 12.04
CA LYS A 290 -20.86 9.71 10.93
C LYS A 290 -22.26 9.98 11.48
N LEU A 291 -22.89 11.04 11.00
CA LEU A 291 -24.30 11.35 11.21
C LEU A 291 -24.92 11.69 9.86
N ASP A 292 -26.06 11.07 9.54
CA ASP A 292 -26.62 11.07 8.19
C ASP A 292 -25.58 10.59 7.15
N THR A 293 -25.38 11.36 6.09
CA THR A 293 -24.38 11.12 5.05
C THR A 293 -23.04 11.79 5.34
N VAL A 294 -22.93 12.56 6.43
CA VAL A 294 -21.74 13.34 6.75
C VAL A 294 -20.85 12.56 7.71
N THR A 295 -19.60 12.36 7.31
CA THR A 295 -18.54 11.83 8.17
C THR A 295 -17.49 12.90 8.41
N GLN A 296 -17.14 13.16 9.68
CA GLN A 296 -16.03 14.03 10.05
C GLN A 296 -15.04 13.28 10.92
N CYS A 297 -13.77 13.56 10.69
CA CYS A 297 -12.67 12.91 11.36
C CYS A 297 -11.93 13.89 12.25
N PHE A 298 -11.64 13.43 13.46
CA PHE A 298 -11.05 14.23 14.52
C PHE A 298 -9.71 13.61 14.90
N ALA A 299 -8.64 14.14 14.33
CA ALA A 299 -7.28 13.68 14.58
C ALA A 299 -6.81 14.06 15.99
N MET A 300 -6.04 13.16 16.60
CA MET A 300 -5.40 13.33 17.91
C MET A 300 -3.94 12.84 17.76
N PRO A 301 -3.01 13.72 17.33
CA PRO A 301 -1.62 13.35 17.09
C PRO A 301 -0.95 12.73 18.32
N ALA A 302 0.04 11.88 18.09
CA ALA A 302 0.80 11.18 19.14
C ALA A 302 1.36 12.15 20.21
N SER A 303 1.81 13.34 19.79
CA SER A 303 2.38 14.38 20.66
C SER A 303 1.42 14.88 21.76
N GLY A 304 0.10 14.77 21.56
CA GLY A 304 -0.89 15.18 22.54
C GLY A 304 -1.25 14.10 23.57
N TRP A 305 -0.74 12.87 23.41
CA TRP A 305 -1.04 11.73 24.27
C TRP A 305 0.01 11.53 25.37
N SER A 306 -0.47 11.31 26.59
CA SER A 306 0.34 10.85 27.73
C SER A 306 -0.20 9.53 28.29
N ARG A 307 0.69 8.71 28.87
CA ARG A 307 0.35 7.39 29.42
C ARG A 307 0.56 7.34 30.94
N PHE A 308 -0.44 6.83 31.65
CA PHE A 308 -0.31 6.41 33.04
C PHE A 308 -0.92 5.02 33.24
N GLY A 309 -0.05 4.01 33.38
CA GLY A 309 -0.45 2.61 33.43
C GLY A 309 -1.20 2.16 32.17
N ARG A 310 -2.47 1.79 32.31
CA ARG A 310 -3.39 1.40 31.21
C ARG A 310 -4.35 2.51 30.79
N THR A 311 -4.03 3.75 31.14
CA THR A 311 -4.82 4.93 30.76
C THR A 311 -3.96 5.83 29.89
N TYR A 312 -4.49 6.19 28.73
CA TYR A 312 -3.93 7.17 27.81
C TYR A 312 -4.84 8.40 27.82
N THR A 313 -4.25 9.57 27.98
CA THR A 313 -4.98 10.84 28.04
C THR A 313 -4.43 11.77 26.99
N TYR A 314 -5.32 12.27 26.14
CA TYR A 314 -5.03 13.32 25.17
C TYR A 314 -5.47 14.66 25.75
N ALA A 315 -4.61 15.68 25.62
CA ALA A 315 -4.92 17.03 26.05
C ALA A 315 -4.47 18.05 25.00
N ASP A 316 -5.42 18.80 24.47
CA ASP A 316 -5.17 19.97 23.62
C ASP A 316 -6.15 21.09 23.99
N PRO A 317 -5.97 21.72 25.17
CA PRO A 317 -6.88 22.74 25.65
C PRO A 317 -6.92 23.97 24.74
N GLY A 318 -5.82 24.26 24.03
CA GLY A 318 -5.66 25.42 23.14
C GLY A 318 -6.08 25.17 21.69
N GLY A 319 -6.26 23.91 21.27
CA GLY A 319 -6.69 23.57 19.91
C GLY A 319 -5.57 23.61 18.86
N SER A 320 -4.30 23.48 19.28
CA SER A 320 -3.17 23.54 18.36
C SER A 320 -3.17 22.42 17.30
N HIS A 321 -3.90 21.33 17.56
CA HIS A 321 -4.02 20.17 16.69
C HIS A 321 -5.46 19.95 16.20
N GLY A 322 -6.34 20.94 16.40
CA GLY A 322 -7.72 20.92 15.95
C GLY A 322 -8.75 20.75 17.07
N PRO A 323 -9.98 20.33 16.73
CA PRO A 323 -11.16 20.55 17.57
C PRO A 323 -11.26 19.62 18.79
N VAL A 324 -10.42 18.58 18.89
CA VAL A 324 -10.42 17.67 20.04
C VAL A 324 -9.76 18.37 21.22
N LYS A 325 -10.53 18.76 22.23
CA LYS A 325 -9.98 19.38 23.44
C LYS A 325 -9.29 18.38 24.36
N ALA A 326 -9.93 17.22 24.51
CA ALA A 326 -9.47 16.17 25.41
C ALA A 326 -10.05 14.82 25.00
N ALA A 327 -9.25 13.77 25.17
CA ALA A 327 -9.70 12.39 25.01
C ALA A 327 -9.07 11.47 26.05
N GLN A 328 -9.68 10.32 26.27
CA GLN A 328 -9.13 9.27 27.11
C GLN A 328 -9.42 7.91 26.48
N PHE A 329 -8.38 7.09 26.43
CA PHE A 329 -8.44 5.69 26.04
C PHE A 329 -7.91 4.84 27.18
N LYS A 330 -8.70 3.91 27.70
CA LYS A 330 -8.35 3.17 28.91
C LYS A 330 -8.77 1.71 28.83
N GLN A 331 -7.85 0.83 29.25
CA GLN A 331 -8.22 -0.54 29.60
C GLN A 331 -8.47 -0.63 31.11
N THR A 332 -9.63 -1.16 31.49
CA THR A 332 -9.99 -1.40 32.89
C THR A 332 -9.22 -2.60 33.44
N ARG A 333 -9.19 -2.75 34.77
CA ARG A 333 -8.55 -3.91 35.42
C ARG A 333 -9.19 -5.24 35.01
N THR A 334 -10.45 -5.23 34.63
CA THR A 334 -11.21 -6.41 34.18
C THR A 334 -11.10 -6.67 32.68
N GLY A 335 -10.23 -5.94 31.95
CA GLY A 335 -10.02 -6.11 30.51
C GLY A 335 -10.98 -5.32 29.62
N GLY A 336 -11.92 -4.57 30.19
CA GLY A 336 -12.85 -3.72 29.44
C GLY A 336 -12.17 -2.49 28.84
N ILE A 337 -12.79 -1.88 27.82
CA ILE A 337 -12.27 -0.70 27.13
C ILE A 337 -13.18 0.50 27.39
N GLN A 338 -12.59 1.67 27.65
CA GLN A 338 -13.28 2.95 27.81
C GLN A 338 -12.68 4.01 26.90
N ASN A 339 -13.51 4.53 26.01
CA ASN A 339 -13.15 5.57 25.05
C ASN A 339 -13.98 6.81 25.34
N ARG A 340 -13.34 7.97 25.43
CA ARG A 340 -14.00 9.25 25.66
C ARG A 340 -13.33 10.32 24.84
N ALA A 341 -14.13 11.20 24.23
CA ALA A 341 -13.63 12.40 23.56
C ALA A 341 -14.55 13.59 23.82
N LEU A 342 -13.96 14.75 23.99
CA LEU A 342 -14.61 16.06 24.03
C LEU A 342 -14.07 16.90 22.88
N ILE A 343 -14.97 17.26 21.98
CA ILE A 343 -14.68 18.06 20.79
C ILE A 343 -15.43 19.38 20.92
N ILE A 344 -14.76 20.49 20.68
CA ILE A 344 -15.33 21.84 20.73
C ILE A 344 -14.97 22.61 19.46
N GLY A 345 -15.95 23.32 18.91
CA GLY A 345 -15.79 24.15 17.72
C GLY A 345 -14.78 25.28 17.89
N ALA A 346 -14.57 25.74 19.13
CA ALA A 346 -13.66 26.84 19.43
C ALA A 346 -12.19 26.49 19.15
N ASN A 347 -11.87 25.19 19.11
CA ASN A 347 -10.54 24.67 18.80
C ASN A 347 -10.40 24.28 17.31
N GLY A 348 -11.47 24.40 16.52
CA GLY A 348 -11.51 24.04 15.10
C GLY A 348 -12.96 23.77 14.64
N PRO A 349 -13.32 24.09 13.39
CA PRO A 349 -14.71 23.99 12.93
C PRO A 349 -15.23 22.54 13.01
N VAL A 350 -16.40 22.36 13.61
CA VAL A 350 -17.10 21.07 13.67
C VAL A 350 -18.21 21.10 12.62
N GLY A 351 -18.10 20.28 11.57
CA GLY A 351 -19.09 20.14 10.51
C GLY A 351 -20.27 19.25 10.90
N ILE A 352 -20.08 18.33 11.86
CA ILE A 352 -21.13 17.43 12.34
C ILE A 352 -22.27 18.19 13.02
N VAL A 353 -23.50 17.93 12.57
CA VAL A 353 -24.76 18.47 13.10
C VAL A 353 -25.71 17.34 13.51
N PRO A 354 -26.73 17.61 14.34
CA PRO A 354 -27.82 16.68 14.61
C PRO A 354 -28.41 16.11 13.32
N PRO A 355 -28.64 14.79 13.25
CA PRO A 355 -29.15 14.15 12.05
C PRO A 355 -30.64 14.41 11.88
N ASN A 356 -31.17 14.03 10.73
CA ASN A 356 -32.63 13.98 10.53
C ASN A 356 -33.28 12.97 11.51
N PRO A 357 -34.54 13.21 11.93
CA PRO A 357 -35.27 12.24 12.75
C PRO A 357 -35.32 10.86 12.10
N GLY A 358 -35.04 9.81 12.88
CA GLY A 358 -35.03 8.42 12.41
C GLY A 358 -33.68 7.93 11.90
N VAL A 359 -32.64 8.78 11.84
CA VAL A 359 -31.30 8.39 11.42
C VAL A 359 -30.40 8.08 12.61
N GLU A 360 -29.58 7.04 12.45
CA GLU A 360 -28.61 6.57 13.43
C GLU A 360 -27.21 7.17 13.15
N GLY A 361 -26.36 7.18 14.17
CA GLY A 361 -24.99 7.64 14.09
C GLY A 361 -24.00 6.52 14.33
N ASP A 362 -22.93 6.51 13.55
CA ASP A 362 -21.84 5.54 13.67
C ASP A 362 -20.54 6.25 14.03
N THR A 363 -19.70 5.58 14.81
CA THR A 363 -18.42 6.11 15.28
C THR A 363 -17.33 5.05 15.24
N ASN A 364 -16.11 5.47 14.98
CA ASN A 364 -14.93 4.62 14.91
C ASN A 364 -13.76 5.35 15.57
N PHE A 365 -13.28 4.82 16.69
CA PHE A 365 -12.07 5.31 17.35
C PHE A 365 -10.90 4.43 16.89
N HIS A 366 -10.04 5.00 16.06
CA HIS A 366 -8.95 4.33 15.37
C HIS A 366 -7.61 4.73 16.01
N ILE A 367 -6.74 3.76 16.30
CA ILE A 367 -5.42 3.98 16.92
C ILE A 367 -4.33 3.57 15.93
N GLY A 368 -3.92 4.52 15.07
CA GLY A 368 -2.98 4.26 13.97
C GLY A 368 -3.23 2.93 13.26
N ASP A 369 -2.17 2.22 12.89
CA ASP A 369 -2.28 0.91 12.25
C ASP A 369 -2.57 -0.23 13.24
N SER A 370 -2.92 0.09 14.49
CA SER A 370 -2.98 -0.90 15.56
C SER A 370 -4.37 -1.44 15.85
N ALA A 371 -5.41 -0.61 15.97
CA ALA A 371 -6.74 -1.08 16.36
C ALA A 371 -7.88 -0.13 15.99
N GLU A 372 -9.07 -0.70 15.77
CA GLU A 372 -10.31 0.06 15.60
C GLU A 372 -11.37 -0.32 16.63
N TYR A 373 -12.05 0.70 17.17
CA TYR A 373 -13.15 0.52 18.12
C TYR A 373 -14.42 1.20 17.61
N CYS A 374 -15.38 0.41 17.15
CA CYS A 374 -16.59 0.90 16.50
C CYS A 374 -17.78 0.90 17.47
N ALA A 375 -18.57 1.96 17.45
CA ALA A 375 -19.81 2.06 18.21
C ALA A 375 -20.88 2.73 17.36
N SER A 376 -22.15 2.43 17.63
CA SER A 376 -23.29 3.01 16.92
C SER A 376 -24.32 3.52 17.92
N THR A 377 -25.23 4.39 17.47
CA THR A 377 -26.43 4.74 18.23
C THR A 377 -27.56 3.72 18.04
N ALA A 378 -27.42 2.79 17.09
CA ALA A 378 -28.41 1.80 16.74
C ALA A 378 -28.85 0.95 17.94
N GLY A 379 -30.16 0.80 18.13
CA GLY A 379 -30.74 0.07 19.28
C GLY A 379 -30.55 0.76 20.64
N GLY A 380 -30.00 1.98 20.69
CA GLY A 380 -29.90 2.78 21.90
C GLY A 380 -31.12 3.66 22.16
N THR A 381 -31.08 4.41 23.26
CA THR A 381 -32.09 5.43 23.54
C THR A 381 -31.72 6.73 22.85
N ILE A 382 -32.59 7.20 21.94
CA ILE A 382 -32.53 8.54 21.35
C ILE A 382 -33.40 9.47 22.20
N GLY A 383 -32.78 10.47 22.82
CA GLY A 383 -33.49 11.52 23.55
C GLY A 383 -33.81 12.71 22.65
N GLN A 384 -33.22 13.86 22.96
CA GLN A 384 -33.36 15.04 22.11
C GLN A 384 -32.73 14.75 20.73
N ASN A 385 -33.54 14.85 19.68
CA ASN A 385 -33.11 14.87 18.30
C ASN A 385 -33.84 16.01 17.57
N ASN A 386 -33.19 17.16 17.46
CA ASN A 386 -33.68 18.32 16.73
C ASN A 386 -32.49 19.09 16.16
N ALA A 387 -32.76 20.13 15.36
CA ALA A 387 -31.73 20.93 14.69
C ALA A 387 -30.62 21.47 15.61
N ARG A 388 -30.85 21.58 16.93
CA ARG A 388 -29.87 22.09 17.90
C ARG A 388 -29.17 21.00 18.70
N THR A 389 -29.81 19.86 18.94
CA THR A 389 -29.26 18.82 19.80
C THR A 389 -29.63 17.43 19.32
N PHE A 390 -28.62 16.58 19.23
CA PHE A 390 -28.76 15.14 19.12
C PHE A 390 -28.12 14.48 20.33
N LYS A 391 -28.87 13.63 21.04
CA LYS A 391 -28.39 12.90 22.21
C LYS A 391 -28.85 11.44 22.15
N ALA A 392 -27.89 10.54 21.97
CA ALA A 392 -28.08 9.10 22.00
C ALA A 392 -27.25 8.48 23.12
N TRP A 393 -27.79 7.47 23.81
CA TRP A 393 -27.07 6.77 24.88
C TRP A 393 -27.49 5.31 25.03
N ASN A 394 -26.67 4.53 25.73
CA ASN A 394 -26.91 3.12 26.04
C ASN A 394 -27.28 2.26 24.81
N ALA A 395 -26.57 2.45 23.70
CA ALA A 395 -26.70 1.55 22.57
C ALA A 395 -25.81 0.31 22.76
N PRO A 396 -26.27 -0.88 22.34
CA PRO A 396 -25.43 -2.07 22.30
C PRO A 396 -24.22 -1.90 21.36
N ALA A 397 -23.29 -2.86 21.39
CA ALA A 397 -22.25 -2.92 20.37
C ALA A 397 -22.91 -3.21 19.01
N PRO A 398 -22.54 -2.50 17.93
CA PRO A 398 -23.06 -2.80 16.60
C PRO A 398 -22.59 -4.16 16.10
N ALA A 399 -23.27 -4.71 15.10
CA ALA A 399 -22.88 -5.96 14.44
C ALA A 399 -21.62 -5.83 13.57
N GLY A 400 -21.24 -4.60 13.19
CA GLY A 400 -20.08 -4.30 12.37
C GLY A 400 -19.66 -2.83 12.48
N CYS A 401 -18.67 -2.43 11.69
CA CYS A 401 -18.19 -1.06 11.63
C CYS A 401 -18.65 -0.36 10.35
N ASN A 402 -19.64 0.53 10.46
CA ASN A 402 -20.28 1.19 9.31
C ASN A 402 -19.90 2.67 9.17
N VAL A 403 -18.62 2.98 9.41
CA VAL A 403 -18.10 4.34 9.27
C VAL A 403 -17.19 4.40 8.05
N THR A 404 -17.54 5.23 7.07
CA THR A 404 -16.72 5.44 5.87
C THR A 404 -15.34 5.97 6.26
N ALA A 405 -14.30 5.51 5.56
CA ALA A 405 -12.95 6.01 5.76
C ALA A 405 -12.89 7.52 5.49
N CYS A 406 -12.07 8.22 6.29
CA CYS A 406 -11.74 9.60 6.00
C CYS A 406 -10.87 9.62 4.75
N SER A 407 -11.17 10.45 3.76
CA SER A 407 -10.19 10.72 2.70
C SER A 407 -8.93 11.31 3.36
N PRO A 408 -7.72 10.76 3.11
CA PRO A 408 -6.48 11.25 3.71
C PRO A 408 -6.09 12.68 3.28
N SER A 409 -6.90 13.31 2.44
CA SER A 409 -6.70 14.67 1.96
C SER A 409 -8.02 15.18 1.42
N GLY A 410 -8.49 16.33 1.88
CA GLY A 410 -9.61 17.08 1.30
C GLY A 410 -9.25 17.65 -0.08
N ALA A 411 -8.80 16.80 -1.00
CA ALA A 411 -8.25 17.20 -2.29
C ALA A 411 -8.86 16.50 -3.50
N PHE A 412 -9.84 15.59 -3.37
CA PHE A 412 -10.31 14.85 -4.56
C PHE A 412 -11.79 14.41 -4.62
N LEU A 413 -12.70 15.00 -3.83
CA LEU A 413 -14.12 14.62 -3.90
C LEU A 413 -15.11 15.73 -4.30
N ASP A 414 -14.64 16.93 -4.69
CA ASP A 414 -15.54 17.98 -5.23
C ASP A 414 -15.66 17.96 -6.78
N ALA A 415 -15.10 16.96 -7.47
CA ALA A 415 -15.07 16.94 -8.95
C ALA A 415 -15.98 15.91 -9.63
N LEU A 416 -16.79 15.12 -8.89
CA LEU A 416 -17.62 14.06 -9.50
C LEU A 416 -19.14 14.22 -9.33
N ASP A 417 -19.62 15.23 -8.61
CA ASP A 417 -21.06 15.53 -8.51
C ASP A 417 -21.57 16.47 -9.63
N GLY A 418 -20.78 16.66 -10.70
CA GLY A 418 -21.11 17.56 -11.82
C GLY A 418 -21.37 16.88 -13.17
N LEU A 419 -21.25 15.55 -13.28
CA LEU A 419 -21.43 14.84 -14.55
C LEU A 419 -22.11 13.49 -14.33
N PHE A 420 -23.42 13.51 -14.07
CA PHE A 420 -24.43 12.61 -14.66
C PHE A 420 -25.82 13.22 -14.52
#